data_AF-A0AAN4YD78-F1
#
_entry.id   AF-A0AAN4YD78-F1
#
_cell.length_a   1.000
_cell.length_b   1.000
_cell.length_c   1.000
_cell.angle_alpha   90.00
_cell.angle_beta   90.00
_cell.angle_gamma   90.00
#
_symmetry.space_group_name_H-M   'P 1'
#
loop_
_entity.id
_entity.type
_entity.pdbx_description
1 polymer ?
#
loop_
_entity_poly.entity_id
_entity_poly.type
_entity_poly.pdbx_seq_one_letter_code
_entity_poly.pdbx_strand_id
1 'polypeptide(L)'
;MSMKRESVGTDGNVQLLPLFPEIDEDTEFYTYHAPQGLLSATQFTQPALTLMELAIFADLQAKGLISERSSYAGHSLGEYAALGAVGKIFSVESLVQVVFYRGLLMQFAVERDDRGQSDFRMCAVDPSRVCAGRCSRLDASGRLDLVLTHMDSLGFDQAALQLVVETIAAETGQLLQIVNFNVAGLQYVCAGQASLSDSCVLPCSLANSQQVQPLRCLKSVLDHINATAASTLPSNVLSPDQLTSLVKSQVATTQTNTALTRGCATIPLKGIDIPFHSSHLLPGVPGFRRCLLDLIDRHALDPKRLVGKYVPNLTARPFQLTKEYFEMVKDLTGSVALGGVLNEVSYCFVSVDIVEAMLML
;
A
#
# COMPACT_ATOMS: atom_id res chain seq x y z
N MET A 1 -1.59 27.68 13.41
CA MET A 1 -1.68 26.36 14.08
C MET A 1 -2.99 25.65 13.75
N SER A 2 -3.20 25.24 12.49
CA SER A 2 -4.49 24.70 12.02
C SER A 2 -4.45 23.22 11.61
N MET A 3 -3.27 22.62 11.42
CA MET A 3 -3.15 21.22 11.02
C MET A 3 -3.46 20.29 12.18
N LYS A 4 -4.51 19.48 12.04
CA LYS A 4 -4.95 18.49 13.02
C LYS A 4 -4.91 17.10 12.40
N ARG A 5 -4.80 16.07 13.24
CA ARG A 5 -5.00 14.66 12.88
C ARG A 5 -6.12 14.08 13.70
N GLU A 6 -6.85 13.14 13.13
CA GLU A 6 -7.81 12.36 13.90
C GLU A 6 -7.10 11.21 14.60
N SER A 7 -7.46 10.99 15.86
CA SER A 7 -7.09 9.83 16.64
C SER A 7 -8.37 9.21 17.17
N VAL A 8 -8.53 7.90 16.96
CA VAL A 8 -9.68 7.16 17.48
C VAL A 8 -9.25 6.54 18.81
N GLY A 9 -9.89 6.96 19.90
CA GLY A 9 -9.68 6.40 21.22
C GLY A 9 -10.14 4.94 21.31
N THR A 10 -9.68 4.22 22.35
CA THR A 10 -10.09 2.83 22.61
C THR A 10 -11.59 2.68 22.93
N ASP A 11 -12.24 3.79 23.27
CA ASP A 11 -13.68 3.95 23.48
C ASP A 11 -14.47 4.22 22.18
N GLY A 12 -13.79 4.32 21.04
CA GLY A 12 -14.39 4.61 19.73
C GLY A 12 -14.65 6.11 19.49
N ASN A 13 -14.30 7.00 20.44
CA ASN A 13 -14.45 8.44 20.24
C ASN A 13 -13.34 8.99 19.34
N VAL A 14 -13.72 9.81 18.36
CA VAL A 14 -12.78 10.50 17.48
C VAL A 14 -12.35 11.81 18.12
N GLN A 15 -11.05 11.97 18.36
CA GLN A 15 -10.46 13.21 18.85
C GLN A 15 -9.59 13.86 17.77
N LEU A 16 -9.67 15.18 17.66
CA LEU A 16 -8.80 15.97 16.80
C LEU A 16 -7.59 16.45 17.60
N LEU A 17 -6.43 15.87 17.32
CA LEU A 17 -5.16 16.24 17.94
C LEU A 17 -4.36 17.18 17.02
N PRO A 18 -3.56 18.10 17.56
CA PRO A 18 -2.61 18.86 16.74
C PRO A 18 -1.65 17.88 16.05
N LEU A 19 -1.33 18.17 14.79
CA LEU A 19 -0.38 17.36 14.03
C LEU A 19 1.06 17.60 14.53
N PHE A 20 1.35 18.80 15.03
CA PHE A 20 2.58 19.16 15.72
C PHE A 20 2.25 19.59 17.15
N PRO A 21 2.16 18.66 18.11
CA PRO A 21 1.86 19.00 19.50
C PRO A 21 2.92 19.92 20.14
N GLU A 22 4.14 19.93 19.61
CA GLU A 22 5.27 20.74 20.04
C GLU A 22 5.30 22.16 19.44
N ILE A 23 4.34 22.52 18.57
CA ILE A 23 4.23 23.87 18.02
C ILE A 23 3.04 24.58 18.66
N ASP A 24 3.34 25.59 19.47
CA ASP A 24 2.38 26.45 20.19
C ASP A 24 2.58 27.96 19.88
N GLU A 25 1.91 28.83 20.63
CA GLU A 25 1.96 30.31 20.44
C GLU A 25 3.34 30.90 20.77
N ASP A 26 4.13 30.20 21.59
CA ASP A 26 5.45 30.63 22.07
C ASP A 26 6.59 29.98 21.26
N THR A 27 6.28 29.05 20.34
CA THR A 27 7.27 28.33 19.54
C THR A 27 7.82 29.22 18.42
N GLU A 28 9.06 29.70 18.59
CA GLU A 28 9.73 30.54 17.58
C GLU A 28 10.26 29.75 16.37
N PHE A 29 10.72 28.53 16.57
CA PHE A 29 11.36 27.71 15.54
C PHE A 29 10.93 26.25 15.65
N TYR A 30 10.72 25.63 14.48
CA TYR A 30 10.53 24.19 14.36
C TYR A 30 11.56 23.61 13.39
N THR A 31 12.22 22.52 13.77
CA THR A 31 13.29 21.90 12.96
C THR A 31 12.89 20.50 12.54
N TYR A 32 12.81 20.27 11.23
CA TYR A 32 12.72 18.91 10.69
C TYR A 32 14.10 18.25 10.69
N HIS A 33 14.18 17.02 11.19
CA HIS A 33 15.41 16.24 11.23
C HIS A 33 15.24 14.92 10.45
N ALA A 34 16.14 14.65 9.50
CA ALA A 34 16.16 13.41 8.72
C ALA A 34 17.62 13.00 8.44
N PRO A 35 18.18 12.00 9.13
CA PRO A 35 19.60 11.62 9.00
C PRO A 35 20.01 11.25 7.56
N GLN A 36 19.08 10.70 6.78
CA GLN A 36 19.30 10.31 5.37
C GLN A 36 18.99 11.45 4.38
N GLY A 37 18.74 12.67 4.88
CA GLY A 37 18.37 13.85 4.10
C GLY A 37 16.85 14.08 4.04
N LEU A 38 16.45 15.37 4.07
CA LEU A 38 15.04 15.76 4.06
C LEU A 38 14.30 15.30 2.80
N LEU A 39 14.97 15.21 1.66
CA LEU A 39 14.36 14.69 0.42
C LEU A 39 13.95 13.21 0.51
N SER A 40 14.48 12.47 1.48
CA SER A 40 14.11 11.08 1.78
C SER A 40 12.94 10.99 2.78
N ALA A 41 12.58 12.09 3.45
CA ALA A 41 11.47 12.11 4.39
C ALA A 41 10.15 12.27 3.64
N THR A 42 9.20 11.38 3.94
CA THR A 42 7.97 11.17 3.16
C THR A 42 7.18 12.46 2.86
N GLN A 43 7.06 13.36 3.84
CA GLN A 43 6.36 14.63 3.69
C GLN A 43 7.01 15.58 2.69
N PHE A 44 8.32 15.48 2.43
CA PHE A 44 9.01 16.31 1.44
C PHE A 44 9.23 15.58 0.12
N THR A 45 9.45 14.26 0.15
CA THR A 45 9.58 13.46 -1.07
C THR A 45 8.32 13.49 -1.92
N GLN A 46 7.13 13.39 -1.30
CA GLN A 46 5.87 13.33 -2.03
C GLN A 46 5.59 14.60 -2.86
N PRO A 47 5.67 15.83 -2.29
CA PRO A 47 5.59 17.06 -3.08
C PRO A 47 6.66 17.17 -4.17
N ALA A 48 7.91 16.80 -3.87
CA ALA A 48 9.00 16.91 -4.83
C ALA A 48 8.77 16.03 -6.08
N LEU A 49 8.37 14.78 -5.87
CA LEU A 49 8.02 13.86 -6.96
C LEU A 49 6.81 14.36 -7.74
N THR A 50 5.75 14.79 -7.04
CA THR A 50 4.52 15.29 -7.69
C THR A 50 4.82 16.50 -8.57
N LEU A 51 5.59 17.47 -8.09
CA LEU A 51 5.97 18.65 -8.87
C LEU A 51 6.85 18.29 -10.07
N MET A 52 7.78 17.34 -9.93
CA MET A 52 8.58 16.83 -11.04
C MET A 52 7.68 16.20 -12.12
N GLU A 53 6.73 15.35 -11.73
CA GLU A 53 5.81 14.68 -12.65
C GLU A 53 4.91 15.69 -13.38
N LEU A 54 4.38 16.69 -12.66
CA LEU A 54 3.61 17.78 -13.26
C LEU A 54 4.44 18.60 -14.25
N ALA A 55 5.69 18.92 -13.91
CA ALA A 55 6.58 19.71 -14.77
C ALA A 55 6.91 18.96 -16.07
N ILE A 56 7.24 17.67 -15.97
CA ILE A 56 7.50 16.81 -17.13
C ILE A 56 6.25 16.73 -18.01
N PHE A 57 5.08 16.49 -17.41
CA PHE A 57 3.83 16.42 -18.17
C PHE A 57 3.50 17.74 -18.86
N ALA A 58 3.68 18.87 -18.18
CA ALA A 58 3.44 20.20 -18.75
C ALA A 58 4.37 20.49 -19.96
N ASP A 59 5.64 20.11 -19.87
CA ASP A 59 6.59 20.23 -21.00
C ASP A 59 6.18 19.35 -22.19
N LEU A 60 5.79 18.10 -21.94
CA LEU A 60 5.27 17.20 -22.99
C LEU A 60 4.00 17.75 -23.64
N GLN A 61 3.09 18.31 -22.82
CA GLN A 61 1.86 18.92 -23.30
C GLN A 61 2.12 20.15 -24.16
N ALA A 62 3.04 21.04 -23.73
CA ALA A 62 3.42 22.23 -24.50
C ALA A 62 4.03 21.89 -25.87
N LYS A 63 4.69 20.72 -25.97
CA LYS A 63 5.24 20.17 -27.23
C LYS A 63 4.22 19.43 -28.08
N GLY A 64 2.95 19.34 -27.65
CA GLY A 64 1.89 18.63 -28.38
C GLY A 64 2.03 17.11 -28.36
N LEU A 65 2.77 16.53 -27.41
CA LEU A 65 3.03 15.10 -27.32
C LEU A 65 1.97 14.32 -26.54
N ILE A 66 0.99 15.02 -25.96
CA ILE A 66 -0.07 14.41 -25.16
C ILE A 66 -1.36 14.30 -25.97
N SER A 67 -1.87 13.09 -26.12
CA SER A 67 -3.20 12.85 -26.71
C SER A 67 -4.29 13.01 -25.66
N GLU A 68 -5.35 13.75 -25.99
CA GLU A 68 -6.55 13.87 -25.13
C GLU A 68 -7.31 12.54 -24.96
N ARG A 69 -7.01 11.53 -25.79
CA ARG A 69 -7.62 10.19 -25.74
C ARG A 69 -6.86 9.23 -24.84
N SER A 70 -5.69 9.61 -24.32
CA SER A 70 -4.88 8.73 -23.49
C SER A 70 -5.60 8.39 -22.18
N SER A 71 -5.61 7.11 -21.84
CA SER A 71 -5.86 6.66 -20.47
C SER A 71 -4.67 7.00 -19.59
N TYR A 72 -4.91 7.16 -18.29
CA TYR A 72 -3.87 7.48 -17.33
C TYR A 72 -4.13 6.79 -15.99
N ALA A 73 -3.03 6.47 -15.32
CA ALA A 73 -2.97 5.91 -13.99
C ALA A 73 -1.67 6.40 -13.35
N GLY A 74 -1.59 6.34 -12.04
CA GLY A 74 -0.33 6.56 -11.34
C GLY A 74 -0.25 5.64 -10.14
N HIS A 75 0.94 5.07 -9.89
CA HIS A 75 1.13 4.13 -8.79
C HIS A 75 1.21 4.88 -7.47
N SER A 76 0.29 4.60 -6.54
CA SER A 76 0.30 5.19 -5.20
C SER A 76 0.28 6.73 -5.24
N LEU A 77 1.41 7.39 -4.95
CA LEU A 77 1.54 8.85 -5.05
C LEU A 77 1.24 9.39 -6.45
N GLY A 78 1.66 8.66 -7.49
CA GLY A 78 1.51 9.12 -8.87
C GLY A 78 0.05 9.33 -9.28
N GLU A 79 -0.91 8.75 -8.57
CA GLU A 79 -2.34 8.96 -8.81
C GLU A 79 -2.73 10.43 -8.67
N TYR A 80 -2.20 11.12 -7.64
CA TYR A 80 -2.44 12.54 -7.42
C TYR A 80 -1.81 13.40 -8.52
N ALA A 81 -0.60 13.06 -8.93
CA ALA A 81 0.07 13.75 -10.04
C ALA A 81 -0.68 13.54 -11.36
N ALA A 82 -1.16 12.32 -11.66
CA ALA A 82 -1.90 12.02 -12.87
C ALA A 82 -3.27 12.74 -12.89
N LEU A 83 -3.97 12.77 -11.75
CA LEU A 83 -5.21 13.52 -11.59
C LEU A 83 -4.99 15.04 -11.69
N GLY A 84 -3.90 15.58 -11.12
CA GLY A 84 -3.53 16.98 -11.28
C GLY A 84 -3.12 17.35 -12.71
N ALA A 85 -2.36 16.47 -13.37
CA ALA A 85 -1.85 16.69 -14.72
C ALA A 85 -2.94 16.61 -15.79
N VAL A 86 -3.71 15.51 -15.78
CA VAL A 86 -4.69 15.16 -16.83
C VAL A 86 -6.11 15.51 -16.38
N GLY A 87 -6.49 15.09 -15.17
CA GLY A 87 -7.82 15.34 -14.61
C GLY A 87 -8.09 16.82 -14.36
N LYS A 88 -7.04 17.62 -14.08
CA LYS A 88 -7.10 19.04 -13.69
C LYS A 88 -8.05 19.31 -12.52
N ILE A 89 -8.14 18.36 -11.58
CA ILE A 89 -9.01 18.48 -10.39
C ILE A 89 -8.36 19.29 -9.24
N PHE A 90 -7.07 19.60 -9.37
CA PHE A 90 -6.30 20.38 -8.41
C PHE A 90 -5.58 21.53 -9.12
N SER A 91 -5.44 22.66 -8.43
CA SER A 91 -4.37 23.62 -8.71
C SER A 91 -3.02 23.05 -8.27
N VAL A 92 -1.90 23.65 -8.71
CA VAL A 92 -0.56 23.20 -8.29
C VAL A 92 -0.41 23.38 -6.77
N GLU A 93 -0.90 24.50 -6.23
CA GLU A 93 -0.82 24.84 -4.81
C GLU A 93 -1.64 23.87 -3.94
N SER A 94 -2.88 23.59 -4.35
CA SER A 94 -3.74 22.63 -3.63
C SER A 94 -3.18 21.22 -3.70
N LEU A 95 -2.68 20.78 -4.85
CA LEU A 95 -2.06 19.47 -5.00
C LEU A 95 -0.83 19.29 -4.11
N VAL A 96 0.06 20.29 -4.06
CA VAL A 96 1.23 20.28 -3.16
C VAL A 96 0.80 20.20 -1.69
N GLN A 97 -0.24 20.93 -1.29
CA GLN A 97 -0.80 20.86 0.06
C GLN A 97 -1.34 19.45 0.37
N VAL A 98 -2.11 18.86 -0.54
CA VAL A 98 -2.67 17.50 -0.40
C VAL A 98 -1.54 16.48 -0.18
N VAL A 99 -0.52 16.46 -1.05
CA VAL A 99 0.53 15.43 -0.97
C VAL A 99 1.51 15.67 0.20
N PHE A 100 1.71 16.92 0.61
CA PHE A 100 2.44 17.24 1.84
C PHE A 100 1.69 16.73 3.08
N TYR A 101 0.40 17.05 3.18
CA TYR A 101 -0.45 16.61 4.29
C TYR A 101 -0.61 15.08 4.31
N ARG A 102 -0.75 14.44 3.15
CA ARG A 102 -0.73 12.98 3.00
C ARG A 102 0.54 12.37 3.60
N GLY A 103 1.71 12.92 3.23
CA GLY A 103 2.99 12.45 3.76
C GLY A 103 3.10 12.61 5.28
N LEU A 104 2.60 13.70 5.84
CA LEU A 104 2.54 13.92 7.28
C LEU A 104 1.60 12.94 7.99
N LEU A 105 0.36 12.78 7.51
CA LEU A 105 -0.59 11.85 8.13
C LEU A 105 -0.06 10.41 8.17
N MET A 106 0.60 9.98 7.09
CA MET A 106 1.25 8.66 7.06
C MET A 106 2.36 8.52 8.11
N GLN A 107 3.12 9.59 8.36
CA GLN A 107 4.19 9.61 9.35
C GLN A 107 3.65 9.60 10.79
N PHE A 108 2.55 10.31 11.06
CA PHE A 108 1.93 10.39 12.39
C PHE A 108 0.92 9.28 12.70
N ALA A 109 0.56 8.46 11.70
CA ALA A 109 -0.33 7.32 11.89
C ALA A 109 0.36 6.13 12.56
N VAL A 110 1.69 6.17 12.68
CA VAL A 110 2.50 5.07 13.21
C VAL A 110 3.25 5.54 14.45
N GLU A 111 3.18 4.75 15.52
CA GLU A 111 3.97 5.00 16.72
C GLU A 111 5.46 4.78 16.45
N ARG A 112 6.28 5.63 17.07
CA ARG A 112 7.74 5.65 16.88
C ARG A 112 8.43 5.61 18.23
N ASP A 113 9.55 4.90 18.30
CA ASP A 113 10.41 4.86 19.47
C ASP A 113 11.24 6.16 19.64
N ASP A 114 12.05 6.23 20.69
CA ASP A 114 12.94 7.37 20.99
C ASP A 114 13.96 7.66 19.86
N ARG A 115 14.17 6.70 18.94
CA ARG A 115 15.06 6.84 17.78
C ARG A 115 14.29 7.22 16.51
N GLY A 116 12.99 7.47 16.63
CA GLY A 116 12.09 7.80 15.53
C GLY A 116 11.77 6.62 14.62
N GLN A 117 12.00 5.38 15.05
CA GLN A 117 11.73 4.18 14.26
C GLN A 117 10.38 3.58 14.63
N SER A 118 9.67 3.06 13.63
CA SER A 118 8.45 2.29 13.89
C SER A 118 8.71 0.78 13.95
N ASP A 119 7.68 0.04 14.36
CA ASP A 119 7.67 -1.42 14.34
C ASP A 119 7.35 -2.05 12.97
N PHE A 120 7.01 -1.25 11.97
CA PHE A 120 6.55 -1.73 10.67
C PHE A 120 7.66 -1.69 9.62
N ARG A 121 7.64 -2.62 8.67
CA ARG A 121 8.48 -2.57 7.47
C ARG A 121 7.66 -3.00 6.26
N MET A 122 8.27 -2.87 5.08
CA MET A 122 7.75 -3.40 3.84
C MET A 122 8.81 -4.27 3.17
N CYS A 123 8.35 -5.31 2.47
CA CYS A 123 9.21 -6.28 1.82
C CYS A 123 8.69 -6.56 0.40
N ALA A 124 9.52 -6.36 -0.61
CA ALA A 124 9.23 -6.83 -1.95
C ALA A 124 9.35 -8.36 -2.01
N VAL A 125 8.38 -9.01 -2.63
CA VAL A 125 8.29 -10.47 -2.75
C VAL A 125 8.24 -10.87 -4.22
N ASP A 126 9.07 -11.83 -4.61
CA ASP A 126 9.13 -12.43 -5.94
C ASP A 126 8.76 -13.92 -5.87
N PRO A 127 7.47 -14.27 -6.09
CA PRO A 127 6.99 -15.66 -6.03
C PRO A 127 7.73 -16.62 -6.95
N SER A 128 8.18 -16.15 -8.12
CA SER A 128 8.91 -16.99 -9.08
C SER A 128 10.23 -17.54 -8.52
N ARG A 129 10.82 -16.85 -7.53
CA ARG A 129 12.04 -17.29 -6.84
C ARG A 129 11.81 -18.34 -5.76
N VAL A 130 10.58 -18.50 -5.27
CA VAL A 130 10.25 -19.47 -4.23
C VAL A 130 10.52 -20.89 -4.74
N CYS A 131 10.21 -21.17 -6.00
CA CYS A 131 10.44 -22.47 -6.65
C CYS A 131 11.46 -22.41 -7.80
N ALA A 132 12.31 -21.38 -7.85
CA ALA A 132 13.27 -21.18 -8.94
C ALA A 132 14.25 -22.36 -9.06
N GLY A 133 14.20 -23.05 -10.21
CA GLY A 133 15.07 -24.19 -10.53
C GLY A 133 14.41 -25.38 -11.22
N ARG A 134 13.09 -25.37 -11.46
CA ARG A 134 12.37 -26.56 -12.00
C ARG A 134 11.46 -26.36 -13.21
N CYS A 135 11.46 -25.20 -13.86
CA CYS A 135 10.86 -25.04 -15.20
C CYS A 135 11.93 -24.84 -16.26
N SER A 136 12.76 -25.86 -16.42
CA SER A 136 13.30 -26.18 -17.73
C SER A 136 12.54 -27.41 -18.22
N ARG A 137 11.36 -27.20 -18.81
CA ARG A 137 10.82 -28.24 -19.68
C ARG A 137 11.76 -28.31 -20.87
N LEU A 138 12.50 -29.41 -20.96
CA LEU A 138 13.17 -29.75 -22.19
C LEU A 138 12.07 -30.12 -23.19
N ASP A 139 12.12 -29.58 -24.39
CA ASP A 139 11.28 -30.05 -25.48
C ASP A 139 11.61 -31.54 -25.78
N ALA A 140 10.83 -32.18 -26.66
CA ALA A 140 11.07 -33.56 -27.06
C ALA A 140 12.46 -33.79 -27.71
N SER A 141 13.22 -32.72 -28.00
CA SER A 141 14.57 -32.75 -28.55
C SER A 141 15.68 -32.46 -27.52
N GLY A 142 15.34 -32.26 -26.24
CA GLY A 142 16.32 -31.97 -25.20
C GLY A 142 16.79 -30.51 -25.16
N ARG A 143 16.07 -29.57 -25.79
CA ARG A 143 16.36 -28.13 -25.80
C ARG A 143 15.50 -27.39 -24.77
N LEU A 144 16.06 -26.33 -24.20
CA LEU A 144 15.37 -25.46 -23.24
C LEU A 144 14.16 -24.81 -23.94
N ASP A 145 12.93 -25.22 -23.59
CA ASP A 145 11.72 -24.60 -24.12
C ASP A 145 11.49 -23.27 -23.39
N LEU A 146 12.08 -22.21 -23.94
CA LEU A 146 11.93 -20.83 -23.46
C LEU A 146 10.56 -20.22 -23.79
N VAL A 147 9.67 -20.94 -24.49
CA VAL A 147 8.51 -20.33 -25.16
C VAL A 147 7.19 -20.54 -24.43
N LEU A 148 7.07 -21.44 -23.43
CA LEU A 148 5.79 -21.66 -22.75
C LEU A 148 5.94 -21.99 -21.26
N THR A 149 6.09 -20.98 -20.41
CA THR A 149 5.62 -21.07 -19.02
C THR A 149 4.46 -20.11 -18.85
N HIS A 150 3.24 -20.63 -18.99
CA HIS A 150 2.08 -20.03 -18.34
C HIS A 150 2.44 -19.76 -16.87
N MET A 151 2.14 -18.53 -16.42
CA MET A 151 2.30 -18.07 -15.04
C MET A 151 1.64 -19.01 -14.00
N ASP A 152 0.78 -19.93 -14.44
CA ASP A 152 0.01 -20.85 -13.62
C ASP A 152 0.69 -22.20 -13.36
N SER A 153 1.86 -22.48 -13.95
CA SER A 153 2.45 -23.84 -13.98
C SER A 153 3.74 -24.04 -13.17
N LEU A 154 4.15 -23.05 -12.38
CA LEU A 154 5.46 -22.99 -11.69
C LEU A 154 5.43 -23.33 -10.18
N GLY A 155 4.27 -23.72 -9.63
CA GLY A 155 4.14 -24.33 -8.31
C GLY A 155 4.05 -23.39 -7.11
N PHE A 156 4.22 -22.08 -7.28
CA PHE A 156 3.91 -21.06 -6.26
C PHE A 156 3.46 -19.75 -6.94
N ASP A 157 2.15 -19.50 -6.93
CA ASP A 157 1.50 -18.39 -7.64
C ASP A 157 1.01 -17.28 -6.69
N GLN A 158 0.20 -16.34 -7.21
CA GLN A 158 -0.39 -15.28 -6.39
C GLN A 158 -1.27 -15.83 -5.26
N ALA A 159 -2.08 -16.85 -5.55
CA ALA A 159 -3.01 -17.44 -4.59
C ALA A 159 -2.25 -18.12 -3.44
N ALA A 160 -1.16 -18.82 -3.75
CA ALA A 160 -0.27 -19.39 -2.75
C ALA A 160 0.37 -18.30 -1.86
N LEU A 161 0.84 -17.19 -2.44
CA LEU A 161 1.37 -16.07 -1.67
C LEU A 161 0.31 -15.45 -0.75
N GLN A 162 -0.90 -15.23 -1.26
CA GLN A 162 -2.04 -14.72 -0.47
C GLN A 162 -2.34 -15.64 0.70
N LEU A 163 -2.47 -16.95 0.46
CA LEU A 163 -2.72 -17.93 1.51
C LEU A 163 -1.63 -17.93 2.59
N VAL A 164 -0.35 -17.82 2.20
CA VAL A 164 0.77 -17.71 3.16
C VAL A 164 0.65 -16.44 4.00
N VAL A 165 0.43 -15.29 3.37
CA VAL A 165 0.33 -13.99 4.06
C VAL A 165 -0.86 -13.98 5.03
N GLU A 166 -2.03 -14.42 4.58
CA GLU A 166 -3.25 -14.49 5.38
C GLU A 166 -3.11 -15.47 6.54
N THR A 167 -2.51 -16.65 6.31
CA THR A 167 -2.28 -17.63 7.38
C THR A 167 -1.31 -17.06 8.42
N ILE A 168 -0.22 -16.41 8.02
CA ILE A 168 0.71 -15.79 8.98
C ILE A 168 0.00 -14.69 9.78
N ALA A 169 -0.76 -13.81 9.13
CA ALA A 169 -1.50 -12.75 9.80
C ALA A 169 -2.49 -13.32 10.83
N ALA A 170 -3.23 -14.39 10.47
CA ALA A 170 -4.18 -15.05 11.35
C ALA A 170 -3.50 -15.73 12.56
N GLU A 171 -2.38 -16.42 12.35
CA GLU A 171 -1.68 -17.13 13.44
C GLU A 171 -0.94 -16.18 14.39
N THR A 172 -0.43 -15.07 13.89
CA THR A 172 0.28 -14.07 14.71
C THR A 172 -0.65 -13.06 15.38
N GLY A 173 -1.86 -12.85 14.83
CA GLY A 173 -2.74 -11.75 15.23
C GLY A 173 -2.16 -10.36 14.91
N GLN A 174 -1.11 -10.30 14.08
CA GLN A 174 -0.36 -9.10 13.75
C GLN A 174 -0.57 -8.70 12.28
N LEU A 175 -0.29 -7.43 11.96
CA LEU A 175 -0.47 -6.92 10.61
C LEU A 175 0.52 -7.59 9.64
N LEU A 176 -0.01 -8.26 8.62
CA LEU A 176 0.72 -8.62 7.40
C LEU A 176 -0.25 -8.65 6.22
N GLN A 177 0.02 -7.82 5.21
CA GLN A 177 -0.85 -7.69 4.03
C GLN A 177 -0.01 -7.50 2.77
N ILE A 178 -0.49 -8.04 1.66
CA ILE A 178 0.00 -7.67 0.33
C ILE A 178 -0.61 -6.30 0.00
N VAL A 179 0.24 -5.29 -0.13
CA VAL A 179 -0.15 -3.89 -0.32
C VAL A 179 0.14 -3.37 -1.72
N ASN A 180 0.94 -4.10 -2.50
CA ASN A 180 1.14 -3.81 -3.91
C ASN A 180 1.11 -5.09 -4.74
N PHE A 181 0.22 -5.11 -5.73
CA PHE A 181 0.13 -6.12 -6.79
C PHE A 181 0.75 -5.52 -8.05
N ASN A 182 2.09 -5.58 -8.18
CA ASN A 182 2.80 -4.86 -9.25
C ASN A 182 2.89 -5.67 -10.55
N VAL A 183 3.40 -6.90 -10.46
CA VAL A 183 3.59 -7.78 -11.63
C VAL A 183 3.16 -9.19 -11.27
N ALA A 184 2.18 -9.72 -11.99
CA ALA A 184 1.65 -11.05 -11.79
C ALA A 184 2.80 -12.09 -11.81
N GLY A 185 2.85 -12.91 -10.77
CA GLY A 185 3.86 -13.96 -10.57
C GLY A 185 5.28 -13.50 -10.23
N LEU A 186 5.59 -12.21 -10.29
CA LEU A 186 6.97 -11.71 -10.22
C LEU A 186 7.22 -10.66 -9.15
N GLN A 187 6.27 -9.74 -8.91
CA GLN A 187 6.52 -8.60 -8.03
C GLN A 187 5.30 -8.22 -7.23
N TYR A 188 5.41 -8.43 -5.92
CA TYR A 188 4.44 -8.00 -4.92
C TYR A 188 5.18 -7.24 -3.81
N VAL A 189 4.45 -6.48 -3.00
CA VAL A 189 5.00 -5.89 -1.77
C VAL A 189 4.11 -6.25 -0.60
N CYS A 190 4.70 -6.79 0.46
CA CYS A 190 4.04 -7.08 1.71
C CYS A 190 4.42 -6.03 2.75
N ALA A 191 3.45 -5.50 3.48
CA ALA A 191 3.64 -4.61 4.62
C ALA A 191 3.24 -5.33 5.92
N GLY A 192 3.99 -5.13 6.99
CA GLY A 192 3.68 -5.74 8.27
C GLY A 192 4.66 -5.40 9.38
N GLN A 193 4.45 -5.97 10.55
CA GLN A 193 5.34 -5.79 11.70
C GLN A 193 6.66 -6.56 11.53
N ALA A 194 7.77 -5.91 11.90
CA ALA A 194 9.12 -6.39 11.67
C ALA A 194 10.17 -5.88 12.67
N SER A 195 9.83 -5.17 13.73
CA SER A 195 10.84 -4.68 14.68
C SER A 195 11.07 -5.61 15.87
N LEU A 196 12.36 -5.88 16.11
CA LEU A 196 12.94 -6.01 17.45
C LEU A 196 13.48 -4.63 17.78
N SER A 197 12.82 -3.87 18.64
CA SER A 197 13.57 -2.89 19.40
C SER A 197 13.97 -3.61 20.69
N ASP A 198 15.27 -3.61 21.01
CA ASP A 198 15.78 -3.98 22.35
C ASP A 198 15.27 -3.02 23.45
N SER A 199 14.21 -2.25 23.19
CA SER A 199 13.80 -1.07 23.95
C SER A 199 12.28 -0.93 24.08
N CYS A 200 11.46 -1.60 23.25
CA CYS A 200 10.02 -1.72 23.51
C CYS A 200 9.79 -2.75 24.62
N VAL A 201 10.00 -2.30 25.86
CA VAL A 201 9.23 -2.83 26.98
C VAL A 201 7.79 -2.38 26.75
N LEU A 202 7.02 -3.17 26.00
CA LEU A 202 5.57 -3.09 26.07
C LEU A 202 5.18 -3.22 27.55
N PRO A 203 4.25 -2.39 28.08
CA PRO A 203 3.74 -2.57 29.43
C PRO A 203 3.27 -4.01 29.59
N CYS A 204 3.94 -4.72 30.50
CA CYS A 204 3.74 -6.11 30.83
C CYS A 204 2.28 -6.38 31.23
N SER A 205 1.41 -6.62 30.24
CA SER A 205 0.07 -7.17 30.45
C SER A 205 -0.32 -8.19 29.38
N LEU A 206 0.50 -8.38 28.34
CA LEU A 206 0.35 -9.41 27.30
C LEU A 206 1.60 -10.30 27.15
N ALA A 207 2.33 -10.52 28.25
CA ALA A 207 3.60 -11.25 28.32
C ALA A 207 3.56 -12.77 27.98
N ASN A 208 2.44 -13.28 27.46
CA ASN A 208 2.28 -14.69 27.08
C ASN A 208 2.11 -14.93 25.57
N SER A 209 2.11 -13.89 24.73
CA SER A 209 2.07 -14.08 23.28
C SER A 209 3.50 -14.07 22.75
N GLN A 210 3.99 -15.18 22.21
CA GLN A 210 5.28 -15.24 21.52
C GLN A 210 5.39 -14.06 20.55
N GLN A 211 6.47 -13.27 20.63
CA GLN A 211 6.72 -12.07 19.80
C GLN A 211 7.04 -12.44 18.35
N VAL A 212 6.15 -13.18 17.69
CA VAL A 212 6.35 -13.66 16.33
C VAL A 212 6.08 -12.52 15.35
N GLN A 213 7.12 -12.03 14.66
CA GLN A 213 6.97 -10.93 13.70
C GLN A 213 6.62 -11.45 12.29
N PRO A 214 5.47 -11.04 11.72
CA PRO A 214 4.95 -11.60 10.48
C PRO A 214 5.88 -11.53 9.28
N LEU A 215 6.60 -10.42 9.08
CA LEU A 215 7.52 -10.30 7.94
C LEU A 215 8.73 -11.24 8.05
N ARG A 216 9.15 -11.60 9.27
CA ARG A 216 10.18 -12.63 9.46
C ARG A 216 9.63 -14.02 9.20
N CYS A 217 8.41 -14.31 9.63
CA CYS A 217 7.73 -15.55 9.31
C CYS A 217 7.56 -15.70 7.80
N LEU A 218 7.16 -14.64 7.09
CA LEU A 218 7.05 -14.66 5.64
C LEU A 218 8.37 -15.04 4.98
N LYS A 219 9.48 -14.41 5.39
CA LYS A 219 10.82 -14.79 4.94
C LYS A 219 11.12 -16.26 5.23
N SER A 220 10.94 -16.70 6.48
CA SER A 220 11.27 -18.05 6.93
C SER A 220 10.48 -19.12 6.18
N VAL A 221 9.18 -18.91 6.01
CA VAL A 221 8.28 -19.79 5.25
C VAL A 221 8.75 -19.91 3.80
N LEU A 222 8.99 -18.79 3.11
CA LEU A 222 9.38 -18.83 1.71
C LEU A 222 10.77 -19.46 1.52
N ASP A 223 11.72 -19.19 2.41
CA ASP A 223 13.03 -19.85 2.42
C ASP A 223 12.92 -21.35 2.68
N HIS A 224 12.02 -21.77 3.58
CA HIS A 224 11.77 -23.17 3.88
C HIS A 224 11.13 -23.90 2.69
N ILE A 225 10.15 -23.28 2.03
CA ILE A 225 9.55 -23.81 0.80
C ILE A 225 10.62 -23.96 -0.29
N ASN A 226 11.48 -22.95 -0.47
CA ASN A 226 12.57 -23.02 -1.44
C ASN A 226 13.57 -24.14 -1.13
N ALA A 227 13.96 -24.30 0.14
CA ALA A 227 14.89 -25.35 0.56
C ALA A 227 14.30 -26.77 0.45
N THR A 228 13.02 -26.95 0.77
CA THR A 228 12.32 -28.24 0.64
C THR A 228 11.96 -28.59 -0.80
N ALA A 229 11.70 -27.57 -1.62
CA ALA A 229 11.56 -27.72 -3.07
C ALA A 229 12.85 -28.25 -3.71
N ALA A 230 14.03 -27.92 -3.18
CA ALA A 230 15.30 -28.40 -3.72
C ALA A 230 15.55 -29.91 -3.47
N SER A 231 14.88 -30.53 -2.48
CA SER A 231 15.17 -31.91 -2.03
C SER A 231 14.12 -32.96 -2.44
N THR A 232 12.97 -32.55 -2.99
CA THR A 232 11.86 -33.45 -3.38
C THR A 232 11.66 -33.52 -4.91
N LEU A 233 11.17 -34.65 -5.42
CA LEU A 233 10.92 -34.92 -6.85
C LEU A 233 10.04 -33.84 -7.55
N PRO A 234 10.08 -33.71 -8.90
CA PRO A 234 9.71 -32.50 -9.65
C PRO A 234 8.24 -32.04 -9.66
N SER A 235 7.33 -32.69 -8.93
CA SER A 235 5.88 -32.59 -9.18
C SER A 235 5.01 -32.26 -7.98
N ASN A 236 5.59 -32.06 -6.78
CA ASN A 236 4.78 -31.78 -5.59
C ASN A 236 4.56 -30.26 -5.43
N VAL A 237 3.57 -29.72 -6.15
CA VAL A 237 2.92 -28.48 -5.74
C VAL A 237 2.25 -28.75 -4.39
N LEU A 238 2.54 -27.93 -3.38
CA LEU A 238 1.88 -28.04 -2.08
C LEU A 238 0.39 -27.74 -2.26
N SER A 239 -0.47 -28.65 -1.83
CA SER A 239 -1.91 -28.34 -1.71
C SER A 239 -2.13 -27.21 -0.69
N PRO A 240 -3.24 -26.46 -0.77
CA PRO A 240 -3.56 -25.40 0.18
C PRO A 240 -3.45 -25.85 1.65
N ASP A 241 -3.97 -27.03 1.99
CA ASP A 241 -3.93 -27.57 3.36
C ASP A 241 -2.50 -27.87 3.84
N GLN A 242 -1.66 -28.40 2.94
CA GLN A 242 -0.24 -28.64 3.23
C GLN A 242 0.52 -27.32 3.42
N LEU A 243 0.22 -26.31 2.60
CA LEU A 243 0.83 -24.99 2.71
C LEU A 243 0.43 -24.31 4.03
N THR A 244 -0.85 -24.33 4.39
CA THR A 244 -1.33 -23.83 5.68
C THR A 244 -0.68 -24.54 6.86
N SER A 245 -0.59 -25.87 6.82
CA SER A 245 0.05 -26.66 7.89
C SER A 245 1.54 -26.32 8.03
N LEU A 246 2.24 -26.16 6.90
CA LEU A 246 3.64 -25.73 6.86
C LEU A 246 3.79 -24.34 7.46
N VAL A 247 2.97 -23.37 7.06
CA VAL A 247 3.01 -22.00 7.60
C VAL A 247 2.82 -22.01 9.11
N LYS A 248 1.79 -22.68 9.63
CA LYS A 248 1.53 -22.80 11.08
C LYS A 248 2.75 -23.36 11.82
N SER A 249 3.36 -24.43 11.29
CA SER A 249 4.56 -25.01 11.87
C SER A 249 5.74 -24.04 11.90
N GLN A 250 5.95 -23.28 10.83
CA GLN A 250 7.05 -22.32 10.71
C GLN A 250 6.85 -21.11 11.62
N VAL A 251 5.62 -20.60 11.74
CA VAL A 251 5.26 -19.51 12.67
C VAL A 251 5.64 -19.89 14.10
N ALA A 252 5.36 -21.13 14.54
CA ALA A 252 5.70 -21.61 15.88
C ALA A 252 7.22 -21.75 16.13
N THR A 253 8.02 -21.98 15.08
CA THR A 253 9.48 -22.19 15.20
C THR A 253 10.34 -20.97 14.84
N THR A 254 9.75 -19.92 14.28
CA THR A 254 10.50 -18.75 13.78
C THR A 254 11.18 -18.01 14.94
N GLN A 255 12.50 -17.87 14.88
CA GLN A 255 13.26 -17.10 15.87
C GLN A 255 12.97 -15.60 15.74
N THR A 256 12.65 -14.97 16.86
CA THR A 256 12.17 -13.60 16.93
C THR A 256 13.27 -12.56 17.09
N ASN A 257 14.54 -12.96 17.26
CA ASN A 257 15.64 -12.11 17.75
C ASN A 257 16.68 -11.67 16.71
N THR A 258 16.41 -11.81 15.41
CA THR A 258 17.35 -11.37 14.35
C THR A 258 16.81 -10.22 13.52
N ALA A 259 17.67 -9.40 12.92
CA ALA A 259 17.22 -8.32 12.03
C ALA A 259 16.52 -8.89 10.77
N LEU A 260 15.52 -8.17 10.25
CA LEU A 260 14.89 -8.54 8.98
C LEU A 260 15.92 -8.40 7.84
N THR A 261 16.28 -9.53 7.24
CA THR A 261 17.27 -9.63 6.16
C THR A 261 16.63 -10.13 4.86
N ARG A 262 17.38 -10.05 3.75
CA ARG A 262 16.97 -10.60 2.46
C ARG A 262 16.83 -12.14 2.56
N GLY A 263 15.75 -12.69 2.00
CA GLY A 263 15.56 -14.14 1.78
C GLY A 263 15.72 -14.53 0.31
N CYS A 264 15.35 -15.75 -0.04
CA CYS A 264 15.40 -16.27 -1.42
C CYS A 264 14.48 -15.49 -2.37
N ALA A 265 13.29 -15.12 -1.87
CA ALA A 265 12.21 -14.48 -2.60
C ALA A 265 11.77 -13.15 -1.98
N THR A 266 12.46 -12.67 -0.94
CA THR A 266 12.06 -11.50 -0.14
C THR A 266 13.18 -10.47 -0.04
N ILE A 267 12.87 -9.21 -0.33
CA ILE A 267 13.80 -8.08 -0.28
C ILE A 267 13.20 -6.94 0.57
N PRO A 268 13.70 -6.71 1.80
CA PRO A 268 13.24 -5.59 2.62
C PRO A 268 13.47 -4.24 1.94
N LEU A 269 12.44 -3.38 1.96
CA LEU A 269 12.52 -2.02 1.43
C LEU A 269 13.20 -1.11 2.47
N LYS A 270 14.44 -0.69 2.18
CA LYS A 270 15.23 0.13 3.09
C LYS A 270 14.62 1.54 3.21
N GLY A 271 14.60 2.08 4.43
CA GLY A 271 14.10 3.44 4.71
C GLY A 271 12.58 3.56 4.72
N ILE A 272 11.85 2.46 4.52
CA ILE A 272 10.38 2.44 4.55
C ILE A 272 9.91 1.73 5.82
N ASP A 273 9.27 2.48 6.69
CA ASP A 273 8.80 2.02 7.99
C ASP A 273 7.33 2.37 8.27
N ILE A 274 6.54 2.63 7.23
CA ILE A 274 5.10 2.85 7.35
C ILE A 274 4.41 1.80 6.46
N PRO A 275 3.38 1.10 6.96
CA PRO A 275 2.70 0.07 6.18
C PRO A 275 1.63 0.70 5.28
N PHE A 276 2.02 1.48 4.28
CA PHE A 276 1.05 2.14 3.39
C PHE A 276 0.21 1.15 2.59
N HIS A 277 -1.01 1.57 2.24
CA HIS A 277 -2.05 0.75 1.58
C HIS A 277 -2.52 -0.47 2.39
N SER A 278 -2.12 -0.57 3.66
CA SER A 278 -2.63 -1.58 4.58
C SER A 278 -3.83 -1.06 5.37
N SER A 279 -4.57 -1.98 5.98
CA SER A 279 -5.70 -1.65 6.86
C SER A 279 -5.28 -0.86 8.11
N HIS A 280 -3.99 -0.83 8.45
CA HIS A 280 -3.48 -0.09 9.60
C HIS A 280 -3.71 1.42 9.48
N LEU A 281 -3.73 1.96 8.27
CA LEU A 281 -3.92 3.40 8.04
C LEU A 281 -5.39 3.81 7.85
N LEU A 282 -6.33 2.86 7.84
CA LEU A 282 -7.76 3.14 7.67
C LEU A 282 -8.32 4.15 8.69
N PRO A 283 -7.95 4.12 9.99
CA PRO A 283 -8.44 5.10 10.96
C PRO A 283 -8.10 6.56 10.61
N GLY A 284 -7.04 6.81 9.82
CA GLY A 284 -6.64 8.15 9.38
C GLY A 284 -7.35 8.66 8.11
N VAL A 285 -8.07 7.78 7.40
CA VAL A 285 -8.72 8.12 6.11
C VAL A 285 -9.78 9.22 6.26
N PRO A 286 -10.66 9.24 7.28
CA PRO A 286 -11.67 10.29 7.40
C PRO A 286 -11.07 11.70 7.55
N GLY A 287 -9.96 11.84 8.29
CA GLY A 287 -9.23 13.09 8.41
C GLY A 287 -8.62 13.56 7.08
N PHE A 288 -7.99 12.64 6.34
CA PHE A 288 -7.43 12.94 5.01
C PHE A 288 -8.52 13.30 3.99
N ARG A 289 -9.67 12.62 4.03
CA ARG A 289 -10.83 12.91 3.19
C ARG A 289 -11.34 14.35 3.36
N ARG A 290 -11.38 14.88 4.58
CA ARG A 290 -11.78 16.29 4.81
C ARG A 290 -10.81 17.26 4.17
N CYS A 291 -9.51 16.98 4.25
CA CYS A 291 -8.51 17.78 3.55
C CYS A 291 -8.72 17.77 2.03
N LEU A 292 -9.09 16.62 1.45
CA LEU A 292 -9.43 16.55 0.03
C LEU A 292 -10.69 17.35 -0.31
N LEU A 293 -11.74 17.30 0.51
CA LEU A 293 -12.96 18.10 0.33
C LEU A 293 -12.68 19.60 0.27
N ASP A 294 -11.74 20.08 1.10
CA ASP A 294 -11.40 21.50 1.15
C ASP A 294 -10.49 21.94 -0.02
N LEU A 295 -9.75 21.00 -0.63
CA LEU A 295 -8.70 21.30 -1.61
C LEU A 295 -9.03 20.88 -3.05
N ILE A 296 -10.03 20.03 -3.27
CA ILE A 296 -10.52 19.70 -4.61
C ILE A 296 -11.32 20.89 -5.15
N ASP A 297 -10.98 21.35 -6.37
CA ASP A 297 -11.76 22.37 -7.05
C ASP A 297 -12.97 21.74 -7.73
N ARG A 298 -14.12 21.76 -7.04
CA ARG A 298 -15.41 21.29 -7.54
C ARG A 298 -15.84 21.91 -8.87
N HIS A 299 -15.38 23.13 -9.17
CA HIS A 299 -15.72 23.83 -10.41
C HIS A 299 -14.82 23.42 -11.58
N ALA A 300 -13.61 22.92 -11.29
CA ALA A 300 -12.68 22.41 -12.30
C ALA A 300 -12.95 20.94 -12.68
N LEU A 301 -13.82 20.26 -11.93
CA LEU A 301 -14.10 18.85 -12.12
C LEU A 301 -14.86 18.58 -13.43
N ASP A 302 -14.18 17.95 -14.40
CA ASP A 302 -14.74 17.57 -15.70
C ASP A 302 -14.80 16.04 -15.84
N PRO A 303 -15.99 15.42 -15.73
CA PRO A 303 -16.15 13.98 -15.87
C PRO A 303 -15.59 13.40 -17.18
N LYS A 304 -15.53 14.17 -18.27
CA LYS A 304 -15.02 13.69 -19.58
C LYS A 304 -13.52 13.41 -19.56
N ARG A 305 -12.80 13.94 -18.57
CA ARG A 305 -11.38 13.67 -18.35
C ARG A 305 -11.16 12.39 -17.56
N LEU A 306 -12.15 11.96 -16.77
CA LEU A 306 -12.04 10.83 -15.87
C LEU A 306 -12.65 9.56 -16.47
N VAL A 307 -13.90 9.66 -16.95
CA VAL A 307 -14.69 8.50 -17.37
C VAL A 307 -14.02 7.76 -18.54
N GLY A 308 -13.71 6.49 -18.33
CA GLY A 308 -13.04 5.61 -19.30
C GLY A 308 -11.54 5.88 -19.49
N LYS A 309 -10.97 6.89 -18.82
CA LYS A 309 -9.55 7.29 -18.99
C LYS A 309 -8.74 7.07 -17.72
N TYR A 310 -9.24 7.53 -16.59
CA TYR A 310 -8.61 7.37 -15.29
C TYR A 310 -8.76 5.94 -14.80
N VAL A 311 -7.66 5.29 -14.39
CA VAL A 311 -7.68 3.98 -13.75
C VAL A 311 -7.21 4.13 -12.30
N PRO A 312 -8.11 4.07 -11.30
CA PRO A 312 -7.75 4.18 -9.89
C PRO A 312 -6.96 2.98 -9.40
N ASN A 313 -6.06 3.18 -8.42
CA ASN A 313 -5.34 2.06 -7.78
C ASN A 313 -6.30 1.13 -7.01
N LEU A 314 -7.35 1.70 -6.41
CA LEU A 314 -8.31 0.95 -5.58
C LEU A 314 -9.09 -0.10 -6.37
N THR A 315 -9.55 0.24 -7.58
CA THR A 315 -10.45 -0.63 -8.37
C THR A 315 -9.74 -1.33 -9.53
N ALA A 316 -8.58 -0.81 -9.97
CA ALA A 316 -7.85 -1.26 -11.16
C ALA A 316 -8.73 -1.39 -12.42
N ARG A 317 -9.78 -0.57 -12.53
CA ARG A 317 -10.71 -0.53 -13.66
C ARG A 317 -10.86 0.91 -14.15
N PRO A 318 -11.07 1.14 -15.46
CA PRO A 318 -11.38 2.48 -15.94
C PRO A 318 -12.57 3.06 -15.18
N PHE A 319 -12.42 4.30 -14.71
CA PHE A 319 -13.40 5.01 -13.92
C PHE A 319 -14.71 5.14 -14.69
N GLN A 320 -15.83 4.88 -14.02
CA GLN A 320 -17.17 4.97 -14.60
C GLN A 320 -18.14 5.64 -13.64
N LEU A 321 -19.11 6.36 -14.21
CA LEU A 321 -20.23 6.95 -13.48
C LEU A 321 -21.46 6.03 -13.60
N THR A 322 -21.35 4.81 -13.07
CA THR A 322 -22.42 3.81 -13.09
C THR A 322 -22.68 3.27 -11.69
N LYS A 323 -23.92 2.86 -11.41
CA LYS A 323 -24.30 2.32 -10.10
C LYS A 323 -23.43 1.12 -9.74
N GLU A 324 -23.19 0.23 -10.70
CA GLU A 324 -22.40 -0.98 -10.55
C GLU A 324 -20.95 -0.64 -10.15
N TYR A 325 -20.39 0.45 -10.67
CA TYR A 325 -19.05 0.91 -10.31
C TYR A 325 -18.99 1.38 -8.85
N PHE A 326 -19.97 2.18 -8.40
CA PHE A 326 -20.02 2.66 -7.01
C PHE A 326 -20.38 1.56 -6.01
N GLU A 327 -21.22 0.60 -6.37
CA GLU A 327 -21.50 -0.59 -5.55
C GLU A 327 -20.21 -1.39 -5.31
N MET A 328 -19.45 -1.66 -6.38
CA MET A 328 -18.15 -2.35 -6.28
C MET A 328 -17.16 -1.59 -5.39
N VAL A 329 -17.07 -0.26 -5.52
CA VAL A 329 -16.19 0.56 -4.67
C VAL A 329 -16.64 0.55 -3.21
N LYS A 330 -17.96 0.62 -2.96
CA LYS A 330 -18.52 0.54 -1.61
C LYS A 330 -18.22 -0.82 -0.97
N ASP A 331 -18.33 -1.91 -1.73
CA ASP A 331 -18.06 -3.26 -1.23
C ASP A 331 -16.57 -3.45 -0.89
N LEU A 332 -15.66 -2.82 -1.66
CA LEU A 332 -14.22 -2.83 -1.38
C LEU A 332 -13.83 -1.98 -0.15
N THR A 333 -14.51 -0.87 0.09
CA THR A 333 -14.08 0.15 1.08
C THR A 333 -14.91 0.17 2.36
N GLY A 334 -16.13 -0.37 2.33
CA GLY A 334 -17.11 -0.18 3.41
C GLY A 334 -17.58 1.28 3.56
N SER A 335 -17.40 2.12 2.53
CA SER A 335 -17.66 3.56 2.63
C SER A 335 -19.12 3.89 2.93
N VAL A 336 -19.35 4.52 4.08
CA VAL A 336 -20.67 4.99 4.52
C VAL A 336 -21.18 6.10 3.59
N ALA A 337 -20.30 6.97 3.10
CA ALA A 337 -20.71 8.09 2.26
C ALA A 337 -21.24 7.62 0.89
N LEU A 338 -20.64 6.58 0.30
CA LEU A 338 -21.19 5.98 -0.92
C LEU A 338 -22.55 5.31 -0.67
N GLY A 339 -22.78 4.80 0.55
CA GLY A 339 -24.09 4.28 0.94
C GLY A 339 -25.21 5.31 0.85
N GLY A 340 -24.93 6.57 1.21
CA GLY A 340 -25.90 7.67 1.07
C GLY A 340 -26.25 7.93 -0.41
N VAL A 341 -25.23 8.06 -1.26
CA VAL A 341 -25.37 8.32 -2.70
C VAL A 341 -26.14 7.20 -3.41
N LEU A 342 -25.87 5.94 -3.07
CA LEU A 342 -26.51 4.78 -3.71
C LEU A 342 -27.99 4.60 -3.30
N ASN A 343 -28.39 5.13 -2.15
CA ASN A 343 -29.76 5.04 -1.64
C ASN A 343 -30.68 6.15 -2.18
N GLU A 344 -30.14 7.26 -2.65
CA GLU A 344 -30.90 8.36 -3.28
C GLU A 344 -31.12 8.07 -4.77
N VAL A 345 -32.02 7.14 -5.08
CA VAL A 345 -32.31 6.58 -6.43
C VAL A 345 -33.02 7.58 -7.37
N SER A 346 -32.69 8.88 -7.35
CA SER A 346 -33.36 9.89 -8.20
C SER A 346 -32.44 10.91 -8.87
N TYR A 347 -31.14 10.91 -8.60
CA TYR A 347 -30.23 11.85 -9.25
C TYR A 347 -29.52 11.24 -10.46
N CYS A 348 -29.61 11.96 -11.57
CA CYS A 348 -28.79 11.75 -12.77
C CYS A 348 -27.31 11.64 -12.32
N PHE A 349 -26.64 10.51 -12.60
CA PHE A 349 -25.28 10.13 -12.16
C PHE A 349 -24.15 11.04 -12.71
N VAL A 350 -24.43 12.30 -12.98
CA VAL A 350 -23.55 13.31 -13.59
C VAL A 350 -23.11 14.36 -12.56
N SER A 351 -23.46 14.21 -11.27
CA SER A 351 -23.14 15.23 -10.26
C SER A 351 -21.70 15.11 -9.76
N VAL A 352 -21.10 16.28 -9.54
CA VAL A 352 -19.75 16.49 -9.00
C VAL A 352 -19.58 15.79 -7.64
N ASP A 353 -20.66 15.67 -6.88
CA ASP A 353 -20.69 15.05 -5.54
C ASP A 353 -20.25 13.57 -5.56
N ILE A 354 -20.53 12.87 -6.67
CA ILE A 354 -20.21 11.45 -6.83
C ILE A 354 -18.71 11.26 -7.13
N VAL A 355 -18.13 12.15 -7.93
CA VAL A 355 -16.69 12.10 -8.24
C VAL A 355 -15.88 12.55 -7.04
N GLU A 356 -16.35 13.57 -6.31
CA GLU A 356 -15.80 13.96 -5.02
C GLU A 356 -15.83 12.79 -4.03
N ALA A 357 -16.98 12.15 -3.85
CA ALA A 357 -17.10 11.02 -2.93
C ALA A 357 -16.16 9.84 -3.25
N MET A 358 -15.71 9.69 -4.51
CA MET A 358 -14.79 8.63 -4.92
C MET A 358 -13.32 9.01 -4.94
N LEU A 359 -12.98 10.27 -5.19
CA LEU A 359 -11.61 10.77 -5.04
C LEU A 359 -11.16 10.81 -3.57
N MET A 360 -12.09 10.54 -2.65
CA MET A 360 -11.98 10.66 -1.20
C MET A 360 -11.98 9.34 -0.44
N LEU A 361 -11.86 8.22 -1.16
CA LEU A 361 -11.75 6.85 -0.64
C LEU A 361 -10.31 6.39 -0.79
#